data_AF-A0A4Y6I8D1-F1
#
_entry.id   AF-A0A4Y6I8D1-F1
#
_cell.length_a   1.000
_cell.length_b   1.000
_cell.length_c   1.000
_cell.angle_alpha   90.00
_cell.angle_beta   90.00
_cell.angle_gamma   90.00
#
_symmetry.space_group_name_H-M   'P 1'
#
loop_
_entity.id
_entity.type
_entity.pdbx_description
1 polymer ?
#
loop_
_entity_poly.entity_id
_entity_poly.type
_entity_poly.pdbx_seq_one_letter_code
_entity_poly.pdbx_strand_id
1 'polypeptide(L)'
;MLFNLDNDKENLEPKNSELVSDTVEKVQEAQEELNNQELTSEVVSSEPAVVSSKDSDVKITTKNVFDILDVEDGSNVMHVDARIARKLKKASNKKRSKDGSENLKNSENAVIEVKNVSKYYLSGNTVTRVLRNVSVTINKGEFVMIFGKSGGGKSTLLNLISGLDRPSKGDVVVCDNNLPYLNDWALTLFRRDHISFIFQNYNLLQNLTGYDNVETGSYLQKKKELKLDINKLFEEFDMEDVKHKYPSQMSGGQQQRISILRALAKNAEIIFADEPTGALDDKTTEIVLSYLFDINKKYGTTIVMVTHNPMIEAIADKIIHVRKGRISDVILNKNPKHPSELDWKE
;
A
#
# COMPACT_ATOMS: atom_id res chain seq x y z
N MET A 1 -32.99 18.93 59.40
CA MET A 1 -34.03 19.93 59.08
C MET A 1 -33.62 20.57 57.75
N LEU A 2 -33.96 19.98 56.61
CA LEU A 2 -35.23 20.13 55.84
C LEU A 2 -35.51 21.57 55.45
N PHE A 3 -35.37 21.87 54.15
CA PHE A 3 -36.40 22.38 53.20
C PHE A 3 -35.68 22.66 51.86
N ASN A 4 -35.75 21.78 50.86
CA ASN A 4 -36.73 21.74 49.76
C ASN A 4 -36.91 23.07 49.01
N LEU A 5 -36.39 23.12 47.78
CA LEU A 5 -36.91 23.95 46.70
C LEU A 5 -37.09 23.07 45.47
N ASP A 6 -38.34 23.01 45.04
CA ASP A 6 -38.89 22.15 44.02
C ASP A 6 -38.41 22.49 42.60
N ASN A 7 -38.38 21.45 41.77
CA ASN A 7 -38.16 21.47 40.34
C ASN A 7 -39.39 22.03 39.61
N ASP A 8 -39.25 23.19 38.96
CA ASP A 8 -40.11 23.56 37.85
C ASP A 8 -39.58 22.89 36.57
N LYS A 9 -40.27 21.83 36.17
CA LYS A 9 -40.22 21.27 34.81
C LYS A 9 -41.27 22.00 33.97
N GLU A 10 -40.83 22.89 33.09
CA GLU A 10 -41.63 23.31 31.93
C GLU A 10 -40.95 22.86 30.63
N ASN A 11 -41.79 22.26 29.79
CA ASN A 11 -41.53 21.62 28.50
C ASN A 11 -40.75 22.50 27.50
N LEU A 12 -39.62 21.96 27.02
CA LEU A 12 -39.09 22.23 25.68
C LEU A 12 -38.99 20.90 24.95
N GLU A 13 -40.05 20.56 24.19
CA GLU A 13 -40.07 19.43 23.26
C GLU A 13 -39.18 19.70 22.02
N PRO A 14 -38.72 18.64 21.33
CA PRO A 14 -37.54 18.67 20.48
C PRO A 14 -37.90 19.03 19.03
N LYS A 15 -37.56 20.24 18.57
CA LYS A 15 -37.65 20.63 17.14
C LYS A 15 -36.36 20.46 16.34
N ASN A 16 -35.28 19.93 16.95
CA ASN A 16 -33.96 19.84 16.31
C ASN A 16 -33.51 18.41 15.95
N SER A 17 -34.27 17.36 16.25
CA SER A 17 -33.88 15.99 15.87
C SER A 17 -34.29 15.62 14.45
N GLU A 18 -35.46 16.06 13.98
CA GLU A 18 -35.97 15.78 12.62
C GLU A 18 -35.19 16.54 11.53
N LEU A 19 -34.79 17.79 11.79
CA LEU A 19 -34.00 18.58 10.84
C LEU A 19 -32.56 18.04 10.66
N VAL A 20 -32.00 17.41 11.69
CA VAL A 20 -30.66 16.81 11.64
C VAL A 20 -30.72 15.43 10.98
N SER A 21 -31.78 14.64 11.19
CA SER A 21 -31.98 13.36 10.49
C SER A 21 -32.19 13.58 9.00
N ASP A 22 -33.05 14.53 8.60
CA ASP A 22 -33.32 14.82 7.18
C ASP A 22 -32.08 15.32 6.43
N THR A 23 -31.17 16.01 7.12
CA THR A 23 -29.92 16.50 6.52
C THR A 23 -28.89 15.38 6.37
N VAL A 24 -28.82 14.46 7.33
CA VAL A 24 -27.91 13.29 7.27
C VAL A 24 -28.38 12.31 6.20
N GLU A 25 -29.70 12.09 6.08
CA GLU A 25 -30.29 11.19 5.09
C GLU A 25 -30.09 11.73 3.66
N LYS A 26 -30.29 13.04 3.44
CA LYS A 26 -30.00 13.68 2.14
C LYS A 26 -28.52 13.68 1.75
N VAL A 27 -27.60 13.74 2.72
CA VAL A 27 -26.15 13.64 2.46
C VAL A 27 -25.76 12.20 2.13
N GLN A 28 -26.40 11.20 2.74
CA GLN A 28 -26.22 9.79 2.40
C GLN A 28 -26.79 9.45 1.01
N GLU A 29 -27.99 9.95 0.67
CA GLU A 29 -28.58 9.77 -0.66
C GLU A 29 -27.72 10.44 -1.76
N ALA A 30 -27.20 11.65 -1.51
CA ALA A 30 -26.30 12.33 -2.44
C ALA A 30 -24.95 11.59 -2.61
N GLN A 31 -24.43 10.96 -1.54
CA GLN A 31 -23.21 10.13 -1.61
C GLN A 31 -23.45 8.79 -2.32
N GLU A 32 -24.64 8.20 -2.19
CA GLU A 32 -25.02 7.02 -2.97
C GLU A 32 -25.26 7.33 -4.44
N GLU A 33 -25.85 8.49 -4.77
CA GLU A 33 -26.00 8.94 -6.16
C GLU A 33 -24.65 9.29 -6.82
N LEU A 34 -23.72 9.91 -6.09
CA LEU A 34 -22.35 10.17 -6.56
C LEU A 34 -21.56 8.87 -6.76
N ASN A 35 -21.68 7.90 -5.84
CA ASN A 35 -21.08 6.57 -6.02
C ASN A 35 -21.69 5.82 -7.22
N ASN A 36 -22.99 5.93 -7.45
CA ASN A 36 -23.66 5.30 -8.60
C ASN A 36 -23.37 6.01 -9.93
N GLN A 37 -23.12 7.33 -9.93
CA GLN A 37 -22.69 8.06 -11.13
C GLN A 37 -21.22 7.79 -11.49
N GLU A 38 -20.32 7.60 -10.53
CA GLU A 38 -18.94 7.17 -10.82
C GLU A 38 -18.84 5.71 -11.30
N LEU A 39 -19.80 4.85 -10.93
CA LEU A 39 -19.89 3.45 -11.38
C LEU A 39 -20.42 3.28 -12.82
N THR A 40 -20.96 4.32 -13.46
CA THR A 40 -21.62 4.20 -14.77
C THR A 40 -20.78 4.66 -15.97
N SER A 41 -19.53 5.10 -15.78
CA SER A 41 -18.62 5.38 -16.90
C SER A 41 -17.61 4.25 -17.14
N GLU A 42 -17.94 3.38 -18.11
CA GLU A 42 -17.12 2.31 -18.69
C GLU A 42 -16.84 1.04 -17.86
N VAL A 43 -17.89 0.37 -17.38
CA VAL A 43 -17.85 -1.09 -17.16
C VAL A 43 -18.41 -1.78 -18.40
N VAL A 44 -17.54 -2.33 -19.23
CA VAL A 44 -17.95 -3.28 -20.29
C VAL A 44 -18.68 -4.43 -19.60
N SER A 45 -19.96 -4.57 -19.90
CA SER A 45 -20.87 -5.60 -19.40
C SER A 45 -20.53 -6.96 -19.99
N SER A 46 -19.59 -7.68 -19.37
CA SER A 46 -19.43 -9.12 -19.54
C SER A 46 -19.97 -9.81 -18.29
N GLU A 47 -20.89 -10.78 -18.43
CA GLU A 47 -21.30 -11.62 -17.30
C GLU A 47 -20.06 -12.27 -16.64
N PRO A 48 -20.01 -12.40 -15.29
CA PRO A 48 -18.87 -13.01 -14.63
C PRO A 48 -18.69 -14.46 -15.10
N ALA A 49 -17.48 -14.84 -15.49
CA ALA A 49 -17.21 -16.20 -15.94
C ALA A 49 -17.49 -17.22 -14.82
N VAL A 50 -18.20 -18.30 -15.13
CA VAL A 50 -18.47 -19.38 -14.17
C VAL A 50 -17.43 -20.50 -14.36
N VAL A 51 -16.69 -20.81 -13.29
CA VAL A 51 -15.71 -21.91 -13.29
C VAL A 51 -16.19 -23.01 -12.36
N SER A 52 -16.52 -24.17 -12.93
CA SER A 52 -16.99 -25.35 -12.22
C SER A 52 -15.90 -26.41 -12.12
N SER A 53 -15.82 -27.08 -10.96
CA SER A 53 -14.91 -28.22 -10.77
C SER A 53 -15.31 -29.44 -11.59
N LYS A 54 -16.51 -29.47 -12.17
CA LYS A 54 -16.98 -30.55 -13.03
C LYS A 54 -16.45 -30.45 -14.45
N ASP A 55 -16.04 -29.25 -14.88
CA ASP A 55 -15.62 -28.98 -16.26
C ASP A 55 -14.10 -29.15 -16.45
N SER A 56 -13.39 -29.52 -15.38
CA SER A 56 -11.94 -29.73 -15.38
C SER A 56 -11.61 -31.21 -15.50
N ASP A 57 -10.91 -31.58 -16.56
CA ASP A 57 -10.36 -32.94 -16.78
C ASP A 57 -9.27 -33.33 -15.77
N VAL A 58 -8.72 -32.35 -15.04
CA VAL A 58 -7.65 -32.54 -14.05
C VAL A 58 -8.20 -32.44 -12.62
N LYS A 59 -7.68 -33.29 -11.72
CA LYS A 59 -8.00 -33.22 -10.29
C LYS A 59 -7.54 -31.88 -9.69
N ILE A 60 -8.49 -31.15 -9.11
CA ILE A 60 -8.22 -29.85 -8.48
C ILE A 60 -7.61 -30.02 -7.08
N THR A 61 -6.42 -29.46 -6.92
CA THR A 61 -5.61 -29.49 -5.70
C THR A 61 -5.19 -28.07 -5.31
N THR A 62 -4.62 -27.88 -4.12
CA THR A 62 -4.09 -26.56 -3.74
C THR A 62 -2.88 -26.12 -4.57
N LYS A 63 -2.26 -27.02 -5.35
CA LYS A 63 -1.10 -26.70 -6.19
C LYS A 63 -1.50 -26.12 -7.56
N ASN A 64 -2.62 -26.57 -8.12
CA ASN A 64 -3.07 -26.20 -9.47
C ASN A 64 -4.39 -25.41 -9.49
N VAL A 65 -4.99 -25.10 -8.34
CA VAL A 65 -6.29 -24.39 -8.27
C VAL A 65 -6.24 -22.99 -8.87
N PHE A 66 -5.07 -22.35 -8.96
CA PHE A 66 -4.96 -21.06 -9.65
C PHE A 66 -4.81 -21.23 -11.17
N ASP A 67 -4.37 -22.40 -11.66
CA ASP A 67 -4.18 -22.69 -13.09
C ASP A 67 -5.49 -22.81 -13.84
N ILE A 68 -6.51 -23.35 -13.17
CA ILE A 68 -7.87 -23.44 -13.72
C ILE A 68 -8.61 -22.08 -13.78
N LEU A 69 -8.02 -21.00 -13.22
CA LEU A 69 -8.62 -19.66 -13.22
C LEU A 69 -8.06 -18.74 -14.32
N ASP A 70 -7.11 -19.21 -15.12
CA ASP A 70 -6.63 -18.47 -16.29
C ASP A 70 -7.57 -18.67 -17.48
N VAL A 71 -8.79 -18.13 -17.35
CA VAL A 71 -9.72 -18.05 -18.48
C VAL A 71 -9.37 -16.80 -19.29
N GLU A 72 -9.24 -16.96 -20.62
CA GLU A 72 -8.81 -15.88 -21.54
C GLU A 72 -9.88 -14.81 -21.79
N ASP A 73 -11.09 -14.98 -21.27
CA ASP A 73 -12.29 -14.18 -21.56
C ASP A 73 -12.24 -12.73 -21.02
N GLY A 74 -11.08 -12.26 -20.58
CA GLY A 74 -10.87 -10.87 -20.15
C GLY A 74 -11.55 -10.49 -18.83
N SER A 75 -12.51 -11.28 -18.33
CA SER A 75 -13.26 -11.02 -17.09
C SER A 75 -12.37 -10.97 -15.85
N ASN A 76 -12.52 -9.91 -15.05
CA ASN A 76 -11.79 -9.75 -13.79
C ASN A 76 -12.44 -10.55 -12.65
N VAL A 77 -13.72 -10.88 -12.79
CA VAL A 77 -14.55 -11.48 -11.75
C VAL A 77 -15.09 -12.81 -12.27
N MET A 78 -14.97 -13.84 -11.44
CA MET A 78 -15.36 -15.20 -11.77
C MET A 78 -16.14 -15.79 -10.60
N HIS A 79 -17.19 -16.56 -10.87
CA HIS A 79 -17.86 -17.35 -9.85
C HIS A 79 -17.33 -18.77 -9.87
N VAL A 80 -16.95 -19.28 -8.70
CA VAL A 80 -16.42 -20.63 -8.54
C VAL A 80 -17.30 -21.47 -7.64
N ASP A 81 -17.33 -22.77 -7.84
CA ASP A 81 -18.06 -23.64 -6.93
C ASP A 81 -17.42 -23.74 -5.53
N ALA A 82 -18.18 -24.28 -4.57
CA ALA A 82 -17.73 -24.43 -3.19
C ALA A 82 -16.49 -25.33 -3.02
N ARG A 83 -16.19 -26.22 -3.97
CA ARG A 83 -14.99 -27.08 -3.92
C ARG A 83 -13.76 -26.27 -4.30
N ILE A 84 -13.82 -25.48 -5.37
CA ILE A 84 -12.75 -24.58 -5.81
C ILE A 84 -12.52 -23.49 -4.76
N ALA A 85 -13.57 -22.82 -4.26
CA ALA A 85 -13.46 -21.81 -3.22
C ALA A 85 -12.70 -22.32 -1.98
N ARG A 86 -13.02 -23.53 -1.51
CA ARG A 86 -12.32 -24.18 -0.39
C ARG A 86 -10.83 -24.44 -0.68
N LYS A 87 -10.48 -24.79 -1.91
CA LYS A 87 -9.08 -25.03 -2.31
C LYS A 87 -8.31 -23.71 -2.44
N LEU A 88 -8.92 -22.69 -3.02
CA LEU A 88 -8.35 -21.34 -3.11
C LEU A 88 -8.04 -20.76 -1.74
N LYS A 89 -9.01 -20.79 -0.80
CA LYS A 89 -8.81 -20.31 0.57
C LYS A 89 -7.65 -21.02 1.29
N LYS A 90 -7.46 -22.32 1.02
CA LYS A 90 -6.34 -23.09 1.60
C LYS A 90 -5.00 -22.75 0.93
N ALA A 91 -5.01 -22.47 -0.37
CA ALA A 91 -3.81 -22.15 -1.12
C ALA A 91 -3.33 -20.72 -0.85
N SER A 92 -4.24 -19.74 -0.74
CA SER A 92 -3.91 -18.33 -0.47
C SER A 92 -3.20 -18.09 0.87
N ASN A 93 -3.54 -18.89 1.89
CA ASN A 93 -3.06 -18.69 3.26
C ASN A 93 -1.78 -19.48 3.59
N LYS A 94 -1.16 -20.14 2.61
CA LYS A 94 0.03 -20.97 2.83
C LYS A 94 1.20 -20.47 2.01
N LYS A 95 2.41 -20.64 2.56
CA LYS A 95 3.63 -20.55 1.75
C LYS A 95 3.58 -21.57 0.62
N ARG A 96 4.21 -21.23 -0.50
CA ARG A 96 4.37 -22.14 -1.64
C ARG A 96 5.19 -23.36 -1.24
N SER A 97 4.82 -24.53 -1.76
CA SER A 97 5.62 -25.75 -1.62
C SER A 97 6.88 -25.62 -2.47
N LYS A 98 8.01 -26.13 -1.97
CA LYS A 98 9.26 -26.18 -2.73
C LYS A 98 9.09 -26.89 -4.07
N ASP A 99 9.61 -26.28 -5.10
CA ASP A 99 9.54 -26.71 -6.51
C ASP A 99 10.86 -26.41 -7.26
N GLY A 100 11.93 -26.04 -6.56
CA GLY A 100 13.24 -25.72 -7.12
C GLY A 100 13.50 -24.21 -7.23
N SER A 101 12.45 -23.39 -7.20
CA SER A 101 12.56 -21.94 -7.33
C SER A 101 12.73 -21.22 -5.99
N GLU A 102 12.80 -21.93 -4.86
CA GLU A 102 12.91 -21.30 -3.53
C GLU A 102 14.19 -20.47 -3.33
N ASN A 103 15.26 -20.83 -4.05
CA ASN A 103 16.58 -20.22 -3.93
C ASN A 103 16.85 -19.20 -5.04
N LEU A 104 15.83 -18.80 -5.81
CA LEU A 104 15.97 -17.73 -6.79
C LEU A 104 16.47 -16.45 -6.09
N LYS A 105 17.45 -15.83 -6.73
CA LYS A 105 18.11 -14.59 -6.32
C LYS A 105 17.80 -13.49 -7.31
N ASN A 106 17.98 -12.25 -6.89
CA ASN A 106 17.83 -11.12 -7.79
C ASN A 106 18.95 -11.18 -8.85
N SER A 107 18.66 -10.68 -10.06
CA SER A 107 19.69 -10.43 -11.06
C SER A 107 20.65 -9.31 -10.61
N GLU A 108 21.78 -9.17 -11.31
CA GLU A 108 22.79 -8.17 -10.99
C GLU A 108 22.18 -6.75 -10.94
N ASN A 109 22.48 -6.01 -9.87
CA ASN A 109 21.93 -4.67 -9.54
C ASN A 109 20.44 -4.61 -9.17
N ALA A 110 19.66 -5.69 -9.37
CA ALA A 110 18.26 -5.73 -8.99
C ALA A 110 18.09 -5.90 -7.47
N VAL A 111 17.10 -5.20 -6.90
CA VAL A 111 16.70 -5.37 -5.48
C VAL A 111 15.29 -5.95 -5.36
N ILE A 112 14.43 -5.76 -6.37
CA ILE A 112 13.12 -6.39 -6.50
C ILE A 112 13.00 -6.95 -7.92
N GLU A 113 12.62 -8.22 -8.02
CA GLU A 113 12.23 -8.86 -9.28
C GLU A 113 10.87 -9.56 -9.11
N VAL A 114 9.94 -9.18 -9.97
CA VAL A 114 8.62 -9.78 -10.09
C VAL A 114 8.59 -10.55 -11.40
N LYS A 115 8.27 -11.84 -11.37
CA LYS A 115 8.27 -12.72 -12.55
C LYS A 115 6.95 -13.45 -12.67
N ASN A 116 6.17 -13.11 -13.69
CA ASN A 116 4.92 -13.76 -14.09
C ASN A 116 3.88 -13.82 -12.97
N VAL A 117 3.78 -12.75 -12.18
CA VAL A 117 2.96 -12.72 -10.97
C VAL A 117 1.49 -12.50 -11.27
N SER A 118 0.66 -13.37 -10.70
CA SER A 118 -0.79 -13.20 -10.71
C SER A 118 -1.34 -13.25 -9.28
N LYS A 119 -2.41 -12.49 -9.03
CA LYS A 119 -3.08 -12.44 -7.73
C LYS A 119 -4.59 -12.51 -7.89
N TYR A 120 -5.18 -13.42 -7.12
CA TYR A 120 -6.62 -13.62 -7.02
C TYR A 120 -7.05 -13.45 -5.57
N TYR A 121 -8.15 -12.72 -5.36
CA TYR A 121 -8.84 -12.64 -4.08
C TYR A 121 -10.15 -13.40 -4.15
N LEU A 122 -10.50 -14.08 -3.06
CA LEU A 122 -11.74 -14.83 -2.94
C LEU A 122 -12.64 -14.14 -1.92
N SER A 123 -13.85 -13.79 -2.32
CA SER A 123 -14.94 -13.32 -1.45
C SER A 123 -16.16 -14.21 -1.65
N GLY A 124 -16.49 -15.03 -0.65
CA GLY A 124 -17.53 -16.06 -0.78
C GLY A 124 -17.19 -17.08 -1.87
N ASN A 125 -17.96 -17.07 -2.96
CA ASN A 125 -17.75 -17.85 -4.18
C ASN A 125 -17.27 -17.00 -5.37
N THR A 126 -17.02 -15.71 -5.15
CA THR A 126 -16.54 -14.77 -6.16
C THR A 126 -15.03 -14.66 -6.08
N VAL A 127 -14.37 -14.87 -7.21
CA VAL A 127 -12.93 -14.71 -7.38
C VAL A 127 -12.67 -13.47 -8.21
N THR A 128 -11.90 -12.54 -7.66
CA THR A 128 -11.44 -11.35 -8.38
C THR A 128 -9.96 -11.50 -8.72
N ARG A 129 -9.64 -11.50 -10.01
CA ARG A 129 -8.27 -11.47 -10.52
C ARG A 129 -7.78 -10.03 -10.56
N VAL A 130 -6.87 -9.69 -9.64
CA VAL A 130 -6.37 -8.31 -9.47
C VAL A 130 -5.06 -8.08 -10.23
N LEU A 131 -4.16 -9.06 -10.26
CA LEU A 131 -2.93 -8.98 -11.07
C LEU A 131 -2.85 -10.14 -12.06
N ARG A 132 -2.34 -9.85 -13.26
CA ARG A 132 -2.36 -10.71 -14.43
C ARG A 132 -0.96 -10.79 -15.07
N ASN A 133 -0.22 -11.84 -14.73
CA ASN A 133 1.09 -12.14 -15.32
C ASN A 133 2.05 -10.93 -15.35
N VAL A 134 2.17 -10.25 -14.21
CA VAL A 134 2.99 -9.04 -14.06
C VAL A 134 4.46 -9.42 -13.91
N SER A 135 5.32 -8.75 -14.68
CA SER A 135 6.78 -8.88 -14.57
C SER A 135 7.43 -7.51 -14.56
N VAL A 136 8.27 -7.24 -13.57
CA VAL A 136 9.02 -5.97 -13.45
C VAL A 136 10.27 -6.14 -12.59
N THR A 137 11.29 -5.35 -12.91
CA THR A 137 12.56 -5.31 -12.18
C THR A 137 12.82 -3.89 -11.68
N ILE A 138 13.21 -3.77 -10.42
CA ILE A 138 13.62 -2.53 -9.77
C ILE A 138 15.05 -2.71 -9.28
N ASN A 139 15.91 -1.76 -9.63
CA ASN A 139 17.31 -1.77 -9.26
C ASN A 139 17.51 -1.10 -7.90
N LYS A 140 18.60 -1.48 -7.23
CA LYS A 140 18.97 -0.90 -5.95
C LYS A 140 19.20 0.61 -6.10
N GLY A 141 18.62 1.38 -5.18
CA GLY A 141 18.77 2.84 -5.14
C GLY A 141 17.90 3.61 -6.12
N GLU A 142 17.02 2.96 -6.87
CA GLU A 142 16.02 3.66 -7.69
C GLU A 142 14.91 4.27 -6.82
N PHE A 143 14.48 5.47 -7.18
CA PHE A 143 13.19 6.04 -6.82
C PHE A 143 12.17 5.61 -7.88
N VAL A 144 11.28 4.70 -7.49
CA VAL A 144 10.26 4.12 -8.37
C VAL A 144 8.88 4.62 -7.98
N MET A 145 8.09 5.00 -8.96
CA MET A 145 6.67 5.28 -8.78
C MET A 145 5.80 4.29 -9.55
N ILE A 146 4.78 3.76 -8.88
CA ILE A 146 3.77 2.87 -9.46
C ILE A 146 2.48 3.68 -9.65
N PHE A 147 2.10 3.90 -10.90
CA PHE A 147 1.02 4.77 -11.34
C PHE A 147 -0.16 4.02 -11.93
N GLY A 148 -1.32 4.65 -11.93
CA GLY A 148 -2.54 4.13 -12.55
C GLY A 148 -3.82 4.50 -11.81
N LYS A 149 -4.97 4.26 -12.44
CA LYS A 149 -6.30 4.53 -11.85
C LYS A 149 -6.54 3.71 -10.58
N SER A 150 -7.48 4.16 -9.75
CA SER A 150 -7.99 3.36 -8.61
C SER A 150 -8.47 1.98 -9.10
N GLY A 151 -8.28 0.94 -8.27
CA GLY A 151 -8.61 -0.44 -8.65
C GLY A 151 -7.68 -1.08 -9.70
N GLY A 152 -6.63 -0.39 -10.16
CA GLY A 152 -5.70 -0.92 -11.17
C GLY A 152 -4.80 -2.08 -10.72
N GLY A 153 -4.66 -2.30 -9.40
CA GLY A 153 -3.80 -3.32 -8.80
C GLY A 153 -2.49 -2.80 -8.19
N LYS A 154 -2.30 -1.47 -8.08
CA LYS A 154 -1.08 -0.82 -7.58
C LYS A 154 -0.73 -1.25 -6.15
N SER A 155 -1.64 -1.03 -5.20
CA SER A 155 -1.43 -1.39 -3.79
C SER A 155 -1.32 -2.91 -3.62
N THR A 156 -1.98 -3.71 -4.47
CA THR A 156 -1.76 -5.16 -4.51
C THR A 156 -0.32 -5.49 -4.92
N LEU A 157 0.20 -4.89 -5.99
CA LEU A 157 1.58 -5.09 -6.40
C LEU A 157 2.56 -4.67 -5.29
N LEU A 158 2.34 -3.50 -4.67
CA LEU A 158 3.12 -3.01 -3.53
C LEU A 158 3.08 -3.98 -2.34
N ASN A 159 1.91 -4.53 -1.99
CA ASN A 159 1.77 -5.50 -0.90
C ASN A 159 2.50 -6.82 -1.17
N LEU A 160 2.56 -7.25 -2.44
CA LEU A 160 3.28 -8.45 -2.83
C LEU A 160 4.80 -8.27 -2.75
N ILE A 161 5.33 -7.20 -3.34
CA ILE A 161 6.79 -6.92 -3.33
C ILE A 161 7.29 -6.53 -1.94
N SER A 162 6.41 -6.09 -1.05
CA SER A 162 6.77 -5.75 0.32
C SER A 162 6.57 -6.89 1.32
N GLY A 163 6.07 -8.05 0.86
CA GLY A 163 5.86 -9.23 1.68
C GLY A 163 4.74 -9.08 2.72
N LEU A 164 3.80 -8.16 2.52
CA LEU A 164 2.54 -8.07 3.28
C LEU A 164 1.51 -9.08 2.80
N ASP A 165 1.58 -9.46 1.53
CA ASP A 165 0.74 -10.48 0.92
C ASP A 165 1.58 -11.42 0.04
N ARG A 166 1.03 -12.59 -0.31
CA ARG A 166 1.67 -13.59 -1.18
C ARG A 166 1.04 -13.62 -2.55
N PRO A 167 1.82 -13.78 -3.63
CA PRO A 167 1.26 -13.92 -4.96
C PRO A 167 0.57 -15.29 -5.07
N SER A 168 -0.48 -15.36 -5.87
CA SER A 168 -1.13 -16.64 -6.18
C SER A 168 -0.27 -17.47 -7.14
N LYS A 169 0.44 -16.81 -8.05
CA LYS A 169 1.38 -17.40 -9.02
C LYS A 169 2.58 -16.51 -9.25
N GLY A 170 3.65 -17.05 -9.84
CA GLY A 170 4.86 -16.32 -10.19
C GLY A 170 5.77 -16.05 -9.00
N ASP A 171 6.94 -15.51 -9.25
CA ASP A 171 7.97 -15.30 -8.24
C ASP A 171 8.09 -13.81 -7.90
N VAL A 172 8.34 -13.55 -6.61
CA VAL A 172 8.63 -12.21 -6.08
C VAL A 172 9.90 -12.35 -5.27
N VAL A 173 11.01 -11.92 -5.86
CA VAL A 173 12.33 -12.00 -5.25
C VAL A 173 12.75 -10.61 -4.82
N VAL A 174 13.00 -10.43 -3.53
CA VAL A 174 13.32 -9.12 -2.95
C VAL A 174 14.48 -9.26 -1.97
N CYS A 175 15.51 -8.43 -2.11
CA CYS A 175 16.75 -8.55 -1.34
C CYS A 175 17.22 -10.01 -1.26
N ASP A 176 17.26 -10.70 -2.41
CA ASP A 176 17.67 -12.10 -2.54
C ASP A 176 16.78 -13.14 -1.82
N ASN A 177 15.55 -12.77 -1.46
CA ASN A 177 14.58 -13.66 -0.84
C ASN A 177 13.37 -13.87 -1.76
N ASN A 178 13.09 -15.11 -2.17
CA ASN A 178 11.87 -15.44 -2.91
C ASN A 178 10.67 -15.56 -1.94
N LEU A 179 9.89 -14.49 -1.82
CA LEU A 179 8.88 -14.28 -0.79
C LEU A 179 7.74 -15.32 -0.72
N PRO A 180 7.23 -15.90 -1.83
CA PRO A 180 6.16 -16.89 -1.80
C PRO A 180 6.48 -18.13 -0.97
N TYR A 181 7.77 -18.45 -0.79
CA TYR A 181 8.24 -19.63 -0.05
C TYR A 181 8.45 -19.36 1.44
N LEU A 182 8.40 -18.10 1.87
CA LEU A 182 8.56 -17.72 3.27
C LEU A 182 7.26 -17.96 4.05
N ASN A 183 7.38 -18.56 5.24
CA ASN A 183 6.26 -18.62 6.19
C ASN A 183 6.05 -17.26 6.87
N ASP A 184 4.98 -17.10 7.64
CA ASP A 184 4.61 -15.79 8.21
C ASP A 184 5.68 -15.22 9.17
N TRP A 185 6.35 -16.10 9.90
CA TRP A 185 7.47 -15.72 10.76
C TRP A 185 8.68 -15.22 9.95
N ALA A 186 9.06 -15.93 8.90
CA ALA A 186 10.15 -15.52 8.01
C ALA A 186 9.82 -14.24 7.25
N LEU A 187 8.56 -14.04 6.81
CA LEU A 187 8.12 -12.77 6.23
C LEU A 187 8.20 -11.62 7.24
N THR A 188 7.90 -11.88 8.52
CA THR A 188 8.04 -10.89 9.58
C THR A 188 9.49 -10.48 9.80
N LEU A 189 10.41 -11.45 9.81
CA LEU A 189 11.85 -11.15 9.88
C LEU A 189 12.34 -10.41 8.64
N PHE A 190 11.94 -10.85 7.46
CA PHE A 190 12.26 -10.20 6.19
C PHE A 190 11.83 -8.72 6.19
N ARG A 191 10.58 -8.43 6.56
CA ARG A 191 10.11 -7.04 6.70
C ARG A 191 10.91 -6.29 7.75
N ARG A 192 11.23 -6.89 8.90
CA ARG A 192 12.07 -6.26 9.92
C ARG A 192 13.46 -5.93 9.38
N ASP A 193 14.08 -6.79 8.59
CA ASP A 193 15.48 -6.65 8.22
C ASP A 193 15.68 -5.78 6.95
N HIS A 194 14.71 -5.75 6.03
CA HIS A 194 14.90 -5.14 4.70
C HIS A 194 13.98 -3.96 4.38
N ILE A 195 12.84 -3.81 5.06
CA ILE A 195 11.74 -2.96 4.56
C ILE A 195 11.26 -1.93 5.58
N SER A 196 11.16 -0.67 5.17
CA SER A 196 10.39 0.36 5.85
C SER A 196 9.08 0.67 5.12
N PHE A 197 8.05 1.09 5.86
CA PHE A 197 6.76 1.49 5.29
C PHE A 197 6.36 2.89 5.71
N ILE A 198 5.80 3.63 4.75
CA ILE A 198 5.07 4.87 4.95
C ILE A 198 3.64 4.63 4.46
N PHE A 199 2.67 4.90 5.34
CA PHE A 199 1.26 4.68 5.07
C PHE A 199 0.55 6.03 4.92
N GLN A 200 -0.52 6.07 4.11
CA GLN A 200 -1.39 7.22 3.96
C GLN A 200 -1.90 7.81 5.29
N ASN A 201 -2.25 6.96 6.28
CA ASN A 201 -2.81 7.40 7.57
C ASN A 201 -1.76 7.66 8.68
N TYR A 202 -0.47 7.83 8.34
CA TYR A 202 0.68 8.08 9.24
C TYR A 202 1.01 6.92 10.21
N ASN A 203 -0.01 6.26 10.77
CA ASN A 203 0.04 5.18 11.73
C ASN A 203 1.01 5.45 12.89
N LEU A 204 0.99 6.68 13.44
CA LEU A 204 1.78 7.05 14.61
C LEU A 204 1.16 6.49 15.90
N LEU A 205 2.03 6.13 16.85
CA LEU A 205 1.64 5.71 18.19
C LEU A 205 1.28 6.96 18.99
N GLN A 206 -0.02 7.10 19.30
CA GLN A 206 -0.61 8.31 19.88
C GLN A 206 -0.10 8.64 21.29
N ASN A 207 0.39 7.62 22.00
CA ASN A 207 0.91 7.71 23.36
C ASN A 207 2.43 7.94 23.42
N LEU A 208 3.08 8.14 22.27
CA LEU A 208 4.52 8.38 22.15
C LEU A 208 4.77 9.78 21.58
N THR A 209 5.87 10.41 21.97
CA THR A 209 6.28 11.70 21.35
C THR A 209 6.74 11.50 19.91
N GLY A 210 6.98 12.59 19.18
CA GLY A 210 7.60 12.54 17.85
C GLY A 210 8.93 11.79 17.88
N TYR A 211 9.80 12.10 18.84
CA TYR A 211 11.07 11.43 19.05
C TYR A 211 10.89 9.93 19.29
N ASP A 212 10.03 9.55 20.23
CA ASP A 212 9.81 8.15 20.60
C ASP A 212 9.22 7.36 19.42
N ASN A 213 8.32 7.97 18.64
CA ASN A 213 7.81 7.39 17.40
C ASN A 213 8.95 7.09 16.42
N VAL A 214 9.86 8.04 16.19
CA VAL A 214 11.04 7.82 15.33
C VAL A 214 11.95 6.75 15.89
N GLU A 215 12.17 6.73 17.21
CA GLU A 215 13.01 5.75 17.90
C GLU A 215 12.50 4.31 17.71
N THR A 216 11.18 4.10 17.63
CA THR A 216 10.61 2.76 17.33
C THR A 216 11.17 2.16 16.04
N GLY A 217 11.44 2.97 15.01
CA GLY A 217 12.06 2.52 13.77
C GLY A 217 13.51 2.06 13.98
N SER A 218 14.29 2.84 14.73
CA SER A 218 15.69 2.53 15.05
C SER A 218 15.85 1.26 15.88
N TYR A 219 14.88 0.92 16.75
CA TYR A 219 14.90 -0.35 17.49
C TYR A 219 14.81 -1.59 16.59
N LEU A 220 14.23 -1.46 15.39
CA LEU A 220 14.14 -2.56 14.42
C LEU A 220 15.49 -2.81 13.70
N GLN A 221 16.41 -1.84 13.74
CA GLN A 221 17.74 -1.98 13.14
C GLN A 221 18.67 -2.74 14.08
N LYS A 222 19.03 -3.96 13.68
CA LYS A 222 19.90 -4.85 14.46
C LYS A 222 21.38 -4.51 14.33
N LYS A 223 21.79 -4.01 13.17
CA LYS A 223 23.18 -3.67 12.85
C LYS A 223 23.48 -2.30 13.43
N LYS A 224 24.31 -2.26 14.48
CA LYS A 224 24.64 -1.01 15.19
C LYS A 224 25.28 0.01 14.25
N GLU A 225 26.09 -0.46 13.31
CA GLU A 225 26.77 0.32 12.29
C GLU A 225 25.84 0.97 11.27
N LEU A 226 24.61 0.45 11.12
CA LEU A 226 23.58 1.03 10.24
C LEU A 226 22.61 1.94 10.99
N LYS A 227 22.71 2.06 12.32
CA LYS A 227 21.82 2.94 13.07
C LYS A 227 22.13 4.40 12.75
N LEU A 228 21.08 5.14 12.39
CA LEU A 228 21.16 6.59 12.20
C LEU A 228 21.04 7.31 13.55
N ASP A 229 21.65 8.47 13.64
CA ASP A 229 21.52 9.36 14.79
C ASP A 229 20.18 10.11 14.70
N ILE A 230 19.25 9.78 15.58
CA ILE A 230 17.89 10.33 15.56
C ILE A 230 17.92 11.85 15.73
N ASN A 231 18.78 12.40 16.61
CA ASN A 231 18.85 13.84 16.81
C ASN A 231 19.30 14.56 15.53
N LYS A 232 20.29 13.99 14.83
CA LYS A 232 20.69 14.52 13.52
C LYS A 232 19.59 14.43 12.49
N LEU A 233 18.76 13.38 12.51
CA LEU A 233 17.60 13.31 11.62
C LEU A 233 16.58 14.43 11.91
N PHE A 234 16.32 14.76 13.17
CA PHE A 234 15.43 15.87 13.50
C PHE A 234 16.00 17.23 13.06
N GLU A 235 17.31 17.42 13.19
CA GLU A 235 18.01 18.62 12.74
C GLU A 235 18.05 18.74 11.21
N GLU A 236 18.49 17.69 10.50
CA GLU A 236 18.63 17.65 9.04
C GLU A 236 17.31 17.90 8.31
N PHE A 237 16.21 17.45 8.91
CA PHE A 237 14.88 17.57 8.34
C PHE A 237 14.04 18.67 9.01
N ASP A 238 14.63 19.59 9.78
CA ASP A 238 13.93 20.74 10.38
C ASP A 238 12.64 20.37 11.16
N MET A 239 12.74 19.37 12.03
CA MET A 239 11.61 18.82 12.81
C MET A 239 11.80 18.96 14.33
N GLU A 240 12.81 19.70 14.79
CA GLU A 240 13.13 19.86 16.21
C GLU A 240 11.96 20.43 17.04
N ASP A 241 11.14 21.30 16.44
CA ASP A 241 10.01 21.94 17.13
C ASP A 241 8.89 20.96 17.53
N VAL A 242 8.79 19.80 16.87
CA VAL A 242 7.77 18.77 17.15
C VAL A 242 8.33 17.53 17.84
N LYS A 243 9.63 17.47 18.08
CA LYS A 243 10.32 16.32 18.67
C LYS A 243 9.69 15.80 19.95
N HIS A 244 9.27 16.70 20.84
CA HIS A 244 8.66 16.36 22.13
C HIS A 244 7.13 16.47 22.15
N LYS A 245 6.49 16.78 21.01
CA LYS A 245 5.03 16.82 20.90
C LYS A 245 4.48 15.40 20.77
N TYR A 246 3.28 15.17 21.28
CA TYR A 246 2.47 13.99 20.95
C TYR A 246 1.76 14.19 19.60
N PRO A 247 1.37 13.12 18.87
CA PRO A 247 0.67 13.25 17.59
C PRO A 247 -0.59 14.13 17.65
N SER A 248 -1.33 14.11 18.76
CA SER A 248 -2.50 14.97 18.99
C SER A 248 -2.19 16.48 19.03
N GLN A 249 -0.92 16.85 19.15
CA GLN A 249 -0.43 18.24 19.18
C GLN A 249 0.24 18.66 17.85
N MET A 250 0.22 17.78 16.83
CA MET A 250 0.87 17.99 15.55
C MET A 250 -0.16 18.18 14.43
N SER A 251 0.16 19.02 13.44
CA SER A 251 -0.60 19.06 12.19
C SER A 251 -0.45 17.76 11.40
N GLY A 252 -1.36 17.49 10.45
CA GLY A 252 -1.28 16.30 9.60
C GLY A 252 0.06 16.20 8.84
N GLY A 253 0.53 17.32 8.26
CA GLY A 253 1.84 17.37 7.60
C GLY A 253 3.02 17.09 8.53
N GLN A 254 2.96 17.56 9.79
CA GLN A 254 3.97 17.22 10.79
C GLN A 254 3.94 15.72 11.14
N GLN A 255 2.75 15.14 11.31
CA GLN A 255 2.61 13.71 11.57
C GLN A 255 3.14 12.85 10.40
N GLN A 256 2.87 13.26 9.16
CA GLN A 256 3.42 12.61 7.97
C GLN A 256 4.95 12.65 7.99
N ARG A 257 5.56 13.83 8.22
CA ARG A 257 7.02 13.97 8.30
C ARG A 257 7.64 13.12 9.41
N ILE A 258 7.01 13.04 10.59
CA ILE A 258 7.44 12.12 11.65
C ILE A 258 7.35 10.65 11.21
N SER A 259 6.30 10.26 10.48
CA SER A 259 6.17 8.91 9.95
C SER A 259 7.29 8.54 8.95
N ILE A 260 7.73 9.52 8.14
CA ILE A 260 8.86 9.39 7.21
C ILE A 260 10.17 9.26 7.99
N LEU A 261 10.41 10.12 8.99
CA LEU A 261 11.59 10.03 9.84
C LEU A 261 11.66 8.67 10.57
N ARG A 262 10.53 8.14 11.04
CA ARG A 262 10.46 6.80 11.63
C ARG A 262 10.83 5.71 10.63
N ALA A 263 10.36 5.81 9.39
CA ALA A 263 10.73 4.88 8.31
C ALA A 263 12.22 4.97 7.98
N LEU A 264 12.78 6.17 7.95
CA LEU A 264 14.20 6.43 7.71
C LEU A 264 15.09 5.95 8.86
N ALA A 265 14.71 6.17 10.12
CA ALA A 265 15.52 5.83 11.29
C ALA A 265 15.86 4.33 11.39
N LYS A 266 15.05 3.49 10.73
CA LYS A 266 15.34 2.06 10.57
C LYS A 266 16.52 1.78 9.63
N ASN A 267 16.81 2.67 8.68
CA ASN A 267 17.84 2.53 7.65
C ASN A 267 17.73 1.20 6.87
N ALA A 268 16.54 0.97 6.33
CA ALA A 268 16.22 -0.23 5.55
C ALA A 268 16.68 -0.08 4.09
N GLU A 269 16.86 -1.20 3.39
CA GLU A 269 17.28 -1.19 1.97
C GLU A 269 16.19 -0.62 1.05
N ILE A 270 14.93 -0.79 1.44
CA ILE A 270 13.75 -0.37 0.67
C ILE A 270 12.75 0.36 1.57
N ILE A 271 12.24 1.49 1.10
CA ILE A 271 11.07 2.17 1.65
C ILE A 271 9.91 1.98 0.68
N PHE A 272 8.81 1.39 1.14
CA PHE A 272 7.54 1.39 0.43
C PHE A 272 6.65 2.52 0.95
N ALA A 273 6.04 3.27 0.05
CA ALA A 273 5.10 4.33 0.39
C ALA A 273 3.78 4.14 -0.36
N ASP A 274 2.67 3.96 0.38
CA ASP A 274 1.33 3.82 -0.22
C ASP A 274 0.60 5.16 -0.08
N GLU A 275 0.50 5.89 -1.19
CA GLU A 275 -0.10 7.24 -1.31
C GLU A 275 0.30 8.22 -0.17
N PRO A 276 1.62 8.43 0.08
CA PRO A 276 2.11 9.25 1.19
C PRO A 276 1.71 10.74 1.11
N THR A 277 1.16 11.20 -0.01
CA THR A 277 0.81 12.61 -0.26
C THR A 277 -0.68 12.82 -0.52
N GLY A 278 -1.51 11.77 -0.50
CA GLY A 278 -2.90 11.83 -0.99
C GLY A 278 -3.84 12.76 -0.20
N ALA A 279 -3.47 13.17 1.01
CA ALA A 279 -4.28 14.04 1.88
C ALA A 279 -3.56 15.36 2.25
N LEU A 280 -2.51 15.74 1.52
CA LEU A 280 -1.66 16.89 1.84
C LEU A 280 -1.88 18.02 0.83
N ASP A 281 -1.75 19.26 1.29
CA ASP A 281 -1.65 20.43 0.40
C ASP A 281 -0.34 20.40 -0.41
N ASP A 282 -0.27 21.16 -1.50
CA ASP A 282 0.87 21.13 -2.43
C ASP A 282 2.20 21.47 -1.75
N LYS A 283 2.21 22.46 -0.86
CA LYS A 283 3.42 22.85 -0.12
C LYS A 283 3.88 21.72 0.79
N THR A 284 2.95 21.07 1.50
CA THR A 284 3.30 19.93 2.35
C THR A 284 3.74 18.72 1.51
N THR A 285 3.12 18.51 0.35
CA THR A 285 3.48 17.46 -0.62
C THR A 285 4.89 17.65 -1.15
N GLU A 286 5.26 18.86 -1.57
CA GLU A 286 6.61 19.21 -2.01
C GLU A 286 7.65 18.86 -0.93
N ILE A 287 7.41 19.26 0.32
CA ILE A 287 8.31 19.00 1.44
C ILE A 287 8.47 17.48 1.66
N VAL A 288 7.36 16.74 1.71
CA VAL A 288 7.36 15.29 1.94
C VAL A 288 8.13 14.56 0.84
N LEU A 289 7.89 14.93 -0.42
CA LEU A 289 8.59 14.32 -1.55
C LEU A 289 10.06 14.71 -1.58
N SER A 290 10.41 15.95 -1.21
CA SER A 290 11.80 16.38 -1.11
C SER A 290 12.54 15.51 -0.11
N TYR A 291 11.93 15.22 1.03
CA TYR A 291 12.55 14.35 2.04
C TYR A 291 12.79 12.94 1.50
N LEU A 292 11.81 12.36 0.80
CA LEU A 292 11.99 11.04 0.18
C LEU A 292 13.10 11.07 -0.88
N PHE A 293 13.14 12.12 -1.72
CA PHE A 293 14.16 12.28 -2.74
C PHE A 293 15.56 12.39 -2.11
N ASP A 294 15.72 13.25 -1.11
CA ASP A 294 16.98 13.44 -0.40
C ASP A 294 17.42 12.17 0.33
N ILE A 295 16.48 11.42 0.92
CA ILE A 295 16.75 10.12 1.53
C ILE A 295 17.30 9.14 0.48
N ASN A 296 16.65 9.04 -0.68
CA ASN A 296 17.09 8.18 -1.78
C ASN A 296 18.52 8.55 -2.22
N LYS A 297 18.77 9.84 -2.50
CA LYS A 297 20.08 10.28 -3.02
C LYS A 297 21.20 10.23 -1.98
N LYS A 298 20.92 10.53 -0.71
CA LYS A 298 21.92 10.55 0.38
C LYS A 298 22.27 9.16 0.90
N TYR A 299 21.28 8.29 1.09
CA TYR A 299 21.46 6.98 1.71
C TYR A 299 21.49 5.81 0.71
N GLY A 300 21.20 6.07 -0.57
CA GLY A 300 21.08 5.02 -1.59
C GLY A 300 19.90 4.08 -1.35
N THR A 301 18.93 4.51 -0.54
CA THR A 301 17.74 3.73 -0.20
C THR A 301 16.84 3.61 -1.42
N THR A 302 16.39 2.39 -1.74
CA THR A 302 15.42 2.19 -2.83
C THR A 302 14.06 2.68 -2.35
N ILE A 303 13.37 3.50 -3.13
CA ILE A 303 12.03 3.98 -2.79
C ILE A 303 11.04 3.44 -3.81
N VAL A 304 9.95 2.86 -3.34
CA VAL A 304 8.84 2.41 -4.19
C VAL A 304 7.55 3.02 -3.68
N MET A 305 7.05 4.00 -4.42
CA MET A 305 5.87 4.78 -4.06
C MET A 305 4.69 4.44 -4.98
N VAL A 306 3.51 4.22 -4.41
CA VAL A 306 2.25 4.20 -5.16
C VAL A 306 1.63 5.59 -5.11
N THR A 307 1.17 6.07 -6.27
CA THR A 307 0.44 7.34 -6.37
C THR A 307 -0.46 7.36 -7.59
N HIS A 308 -1.41 8.29 -7.60
CA HIS A 308 -2.29 8.58 -8.74
C HIS A 308 -2.09 10.00 -9.29
N ASN A 309 -1.20 10.81 -8.70
CA ASN A 309 -0.94 12.19 -9.12
C ASN A 309 0.17 12.26 -10.19
N PRO A 310 -0.15 12.49 -11.48
CA PRO A 310 0.84 12.48 -12.55
C PRO A 310 1.86 13.62 -12.47
N MET A 311 1.57 14.71 -11.74
CA MET A 311 2.48 15.87 -11.65
C MET A 311 3.86 15.50 -11.06
N ILE A 312 3.90 14.46 -10.24
CA ILE A 312 5.10 14.03 -9.53
C ILE A 312 5.90 12.94 -10.26
N GLU A 313 5.48 12.50 -11.46
CA GLU A 313 6.18 11.49 -12.27
C GLU A 313 7.64 11.87 -12.56
N ALA A 314 7.90 13.17 -12.77
CA ALA A 314 9.23 13.69 -13.11
C ALA A 314 10.28 13.50 -11.99
N ILE A 315 9.87 13.17 -10.77
CA ILE A 315 10.77 12.93 -9.62
C ILE A 315 11.37 11.52 -9.65
N ALA A 316 10.66 10.55 -10.23
CA ALA A 316 11.06 9.15 -10.20
C ALA A 316 12.17 8.86 -11.21
N ASP A 317 13.08 7.95 -10.87
CA ASP A 317 14.02 7.32 -11.81
C ASP A 317 13.29 6.33 -12.75
N LYS A 318 12.22 5.69 -12.24
CA LYS A 318 11.41 4.70 -12.98
C LYS A 318 9.93 4.84 -12.66
N ILE A 319 9.11 4.85 -13.69
CA ILE A 319 7.65 4.99 -13.61
C ILE A 319 7.03 3.71 -14.16
N ILE A 320 6.19 3.05 -13.37
CA ILE A 320 5.51 1.80 -13.74
C ILE A 320 4.02 2.07 -13.82
N HIS A 321 3.45 2.07 -15.03
CA HIS A 321 2.01 2.23 -15.21
C HIS A 321 1.30 0.89 -15.11
N VAL A 322 0.33 0.81 -14.21
CA VAL A 322 -0.51 -0.36 -13.96
C VAL A 322 -1.94 -0.07 -14.39
N ARG A 323 -2.46 -0.88 -15.31
CA ARG A 323 -3.83 -0.77 -15.83
C ARG A 323 -4.48 -2.15 -15.91
N LYS A 324 -5.68 -2.30 -15.33
CA LYS A 324 -6.46 -3.55 -15.33
C LYS A 324 -5.63 -4.78 -14.90
N GLY A 325 -4.82 -4.61 -13.85
CA GLY A 325 -4.01 -5.68 -13.29
C GLY A 325 -2.77 -6.08 -14.09
N ARG A 326 -2.41 -5.33 -15.12
CA ARG A 326 -1.20 -5.53 -15.94
C ARG A 326 -0.32 -4.29 -15.86
N ILE A 327 0.98 -4.47 -16.07
CA ILE A 327 1.87 -3.35 -16.37
C ILE A 327 1.63 -2.97 -17.83
N SER A 328 1.14 -1.76 -18.05
CA SER A 328 0.88 -1.23 -19.40
C SER A 328 2.10 -0.55 -19.98
N ASP A 329 2.94 0.06 -19.14
CA ASP A 329 4.14 0.75 -19.58
C ASP A 329 5.17 0.86 -18.44
N VAL A 330 6.46 0.97 -18.81
CA VAL A 330 7.58 1.23 -17.89
C VAL A 330 8.48 2.30 -18.50
N ILE A 331 8.51 3.47 -17.88
CA ILE A 331 9.28 4.62 -18.36
C ILE A 331 10.52 4.77 -17.47
N LEU A 332 11.69 4.91 -18.10
CA LEU A 332 12.95 5.22 -17.42
C LEU A 332 13.25 6.71 -17.57
N ASN A 333 13.33 7.42 -16.46
CA ASN A 333 13.68 8.82 -16.43
C ASN A 333 15.18 8.98 -16.16
N LYS A 334 15.92 9.45 -17.16
CA LYS A 334 17.37 9.65 -17.05
C LYS A 334 17.75 10.90 -16.27
N ASN A 335 16.82 11.82 -16.04
CA ASN A 335 17.06 13.07 -15.34
C ASN A 335 15.89 13.37 -14.38
N PRO A 336 15.79 12.62 -13.26
CA PRO A 336 14.80 12.88 -12.24
C PRO A 336 15.02 14.27 -11.63
N LYS A 337 13.92 15.01 -11.46
CA LYS A 337 13.94 16.37 -10.93
C LYS A 337 13.76 16.35 -9.42
N HIS A 338 14.43 17.26 -8.73
CA HIS A 338 14.10 17.50 -7.33
C HIS A 338 12.65 18.04 -7.24
N PRO A 339 11.84 17.66 -6.22
CA PRO A 339 10.46 18.13 -6.10
C PRO A 339 10.31 19.65 -6.09
N SER A 340 11.30 20.40 -5.57
CA SER A 340 11.32 21.86 -5.61
C SER A 340 11.50 22.48 -7.01
N GLU A 341 11.82 21.66 -8.03
CA GLU A 341 11.92 22.09 -9.43
C GLU A 341 10.61 21.90 -10.21
N LEU A 342 9.59 21.31 -9.58
CA LEU A 342 8.27 21.15 -10.18
C LEU A 342 7.44 22.43 -10.03
N ASP A 343 6.50 22.62 -10.95
CA ASP A 343 5.49 23.66 -10.82
C ASP A 343 4.33 23.13 -9.98
N TRP A 344 4.18 23.68 -8.77
CA TRP A 344 3.17 23.28 -7.78
C TRP A 344 1.90 24.14 -7.86
N LYS A 345 1.81 25.07 -8.81
CA LYS A 345 0.66 25.96 -8.96
C LYS A 345 -0.33 25.40 -9.97
N GLU A 346 -1.44 24.84 -9.50
CA GLU A 346 -2.71 24.81 -10.24
C GLU A 346 -3.80 25.57 -9.48
#